data_AF-A0A388RU74-F1
#
_entry.id   AF-A0A388RU74-F1
#
_cell.length_a   1.000
_cell.length_b   1.000
_cell.length_c   1.000
_cell.angle_alpha   90.00
_cell.angle_beta   90.00
_cell.angle_gamma   90.00
#
_symmetry.space_group_name_H-M   'P 1'
#
loop_
_entity.id
_entity.type
_entity.pdbx_description
1 polymer ?
#
loop_
_entity_poly.entity_id
_entity_poly.type
_entity_poly.pdbx_seq_one_letter_code
_entity_poly.pdbx_strand_id
1 'polypeptide(L)'
;MPATVLPTLRLSLQLDSTDPFGAMEWVFASARRTGLAPEQLRFDSPRFHTASKPVLHATLTAADASLLWLFLRRLESGIDMAVLGADVDDPDSEAQCGSTAAPRAATPQVSSDAGLALPA
;
A
#
# COMPACT_ATOMS: atom_id res chain seq x y z
N MET A 1 14.13 16.75 17.82
CA MET A 1 14.21 15.43 17.15
C MET A 1 13.01 15.37 16.23
N PRO A 2 13.18 15.33 14.90
CA PRO A 2 12.03 15.10 14.02
C PRO A 2 11.40 13.76 14.40
N ALA A 3 10.07 13.70 14.47
CA ALA A 3 9.37 12.45 14.67
C ALA A 3 9.68 11.56 13.46
N THR A 4 10.34 10.43 13.69
CA THR A 4 10.54 9.41 12.65
C THR A 4 9.15 8.89 12.28
N VAL A 5 8.67 9.26 11.08
CA VAL A 5 7.43 8.71 10.55
C VAL A 5 7.69 7.24 10.26
N LEU A 6 6.86 6.36 10.80
CA LEU A 6 6.98 4.93 10.57
C LEU A 6 6.17 4.54 9.32
N PRO A 7 6.68 3.61 8.49
CA PRO A 7 5.88 2.97 7.46
C PRO A 7 4.57 2.43 8.03
N THR A 8 3.46 2.76 7.37
CA THR A 8 2.11 2.49 7.86
C THR A 8 1.27 1.78 6.80
N LEU A 9 0.54 0.75 7.19
CA LEU A 9 -0.43 0.04 6.35
C LEU A 9 -1.84 0.30 6.89
N ARG A 10 -2.71 0.88 6.05
CA ARG A 10 -4.14 0.98 6.29
C ARG A 10 -4.84 -0.15 5.53
N LEU A 11 -5.44 -1.07 6.26
CA LEU A 11 -6.00 -2.31 5.74
C LEU A 11 -7.49 -2.41 6.04
N SER A 12 -8.26 -2.90 5.07
CA SER A 12 -9.67 -3.27 5.25
C SER A 12 -9.86 -4.71 4.81
N LEU A 13 -10.35 -5.54 5.73
CA LEU A 13 -10.58 -6.97 5.53
C LEU A 13 -12.04 -7.30 5.75
N GLN A 14 -12.67 -7.97 4.79
CA GLN A 14 -13.93 -8.64 5.00
C GLN A 14 -13.64 -9.99 5.65
N LEU A 15 -14.25 -10.26 6.80
CA LEU A 15 -14.07 -11.50 7.52
C LEU A 15 -15.25 -12.43 7.25
N ASP A 16 -15.04 -13.74 7.36
CA ASP A 16 -16.14 -14.68 7.37
C ASP A 16 -17.04 -14.44 8.59
N SER A 17 -18.34 -14.56 8.37
CA SER A 17 -19.37 -14.49 9.39
C SER A 17 -19.39 -15.69 10.33
N THR A 18 -18.82 -16.84 9.94
CA THR A 18 -18.85 -18.07 10.75
C THR A 18 -17.93 -17.97 11.98
N ASP A 19 -16.74 -17.38 11.83
CA ASP A 19 -15.81 -17.13 12.94
C ASP A 19 -14.97 -15.85 12.72
N PRO A 20 -15.59 -14.67 12.85
CA PRO A 20 -14.87 -13.41 12.67
C PRO A 20 -13.80 -13.20 13.73
N PHE A 21 -13.97 -13.73 14.94
CA PHE A 21 -13.01 -13.57 16.01
C PHE A 21 -11.74 -14.40 15.78
N GLY A 22 -11.88 -15.66 15.36
CA GLY A 22 -10.74 -16.48 14.97
C GLY A 22 -9.98 -15.91 13.77
N ALA A 23 -10.69 -15.38 12.77
CA ALA A 23 -10.07 -14.67 11.65
C ALA A 23 -9.28 -13.43 12.13
N MET A 24 -9.84 -12.62 13.04
CA MET A 24 -9.14 -11.48 13.65
C MET A 24 -7.89 -11.92 14.43
N GLU A 25 -8.00 -12.96 15.26
CA GLU A 25 -6.88 -13.49 16.03
C GLU A 25 -5.74 -13.92 15.11
N TRP A 26 -6.07 -14.64 14.04
CA TRP A 26 -5.10 -15.06 13.05
C TRP A 26 -4.42 -13.87 12.37
N VAL A 27 -5.17 -12.83 12.00
CA VAL A 27 -4.63 -11.60 11.40
C VAL A 27 -3.65 -10.92 12.36
N PHE A 28 -4.02 -10.76 13.62
CA PHE A 28 -3.15 -10.12 14.62
C PHE A 28 -1.92 -10.96 14.97
N ALA A 29 -2.07 -12.29 15.05
CA ALA A 29 -0.95 -13.20 15.24
C ALA A 29 0.02 -13.11 14.06
N SER A 30 -0.49 -13.04 12.83
CA SER A 30 0.30 -12.87 11.61
C SER A 30 1.01 -11.52 11.54
N ALA A 31 0.34 -10.43 11.92
CA ALA A 31 0.96 -9.10 11.99
C ALA A 31 2.14 -9.11 12.98
N ARG A 32 1.91 -9.61 14.21
CA ARG A 32 2.95 -9.70 15.25
C ARG A 32 4.12 -10.58 14.83
N ARG A 33 3.87 -11.73 14.19
CA ARG A 33 4.92 -12.62 13.64
C ARG A 33 5.73 -11.99 12.51
N THR A 34 5.18 -10.98 11.85
CA THR A 34 5.85 -10.24 10.77
C THR A 34 6.55 -8.98 11.31
N GLY A 35 6.41 -8.68 12.60
CA GLY A 35 7.01 -7.51 13.24
C GLY A 35 6.17 -6.24 13.11
N LEU A 36 4.90 -6.35 12.72
CA LEU A 36 3.97 -5.20 12.64
C LEU A 36 3.32 -4.96 14.00
N ALA A 37 3.13 -3.68 14.34
CA ALA A 37 2.41 -3.24 15.52
C ALA A 37 1.05 -2.65 15.12
N PRO A 38 -0.07 -3.07 15.73
CA PRO A 38 -1.35 -2.42 15.51
C PRO A 38 -1.38 -1.06 16.20
N GLU A 39 -1.75 -0.03 15.47
CA GLU A 39 -1.93 1.34 15.98
C GLU A 39 -3.40 1.65 16.22
N GLN A 40 -4.26 1.31 15.25
CA GLN A 40 -5.70 1.51 15.34
C GLN A 40 -6.45 0.30 14.81
N LEU A 41 -7.50 -0.10 15.51
CA LEU A 41 -8.39 -1.18 15.11
C LEU A 41 -9.83 -0.68 15.16
N ARG A 42 -10.58 -0.95 14.10
CA ARG A 42 -12.02 -0.69 14.01
C ARG A 42 -12.70 -1.92 13.43
N PHE A 43 -13.81 -2.30 14.04
CA PHE A 43 -14.55 -3.47 13.66
C PHE A 43 -16.00 -3.07 13.38
N ASP A 44 -16.38 -3.15 12.12
CA ASP A 44 -17.71 -2.82 11.67
C ASP A 44 -18.51 -4.11 11.52
N SER A 45 -19.38 -4.33 12.50
CA SER A 45 -20.33 -5.43 12.50
C SER A 45 -21.71 -4.89 12.13
N PRO A 46 -22.37 -5.43 11.08
CA PRO A 46 -23.71 -5.00 10.71
C PRO A 46 -24.68 -5.43 11.80
N ARG A 47 -25.06 -4.49 12.66
CA ARG A 47 -26.20 -4.68 13.55
C ARG A 47 -27.44 -4.77 12.64
N PHE A 48 -28.18 -5.87 12.73
CA PHE A 48 -29.51 -6.09 12.13
C PHE A 48 -29.61 -6.62 10.68
N HIS A 49 -28.52 -6.79 9.92
CA HIS A 49 -28.59 -7.42 8.58
C HIS A 49 -27.67 -8.63 8.47
N THR A 50 -28.25 -9.83 8.57
CA THR A 50 -27.57 -11.15 8.51
C THR A 50 -26.83 -11.41 7.18
N ALA A 51 -27.06 -10.58 6.16
CA ALA A 51 -26.45 -10.70 4.84
C ALA A 51 -25.12 -9.94 4.68
N SER A 52 -24.80 -9.03 5.60
CA SER A 52 -23.54 -8.28 5.53
C SER A 52 -22.46 -8.98 6.33
N LYS A 53 -21.28 -9.17 5.71
CA LYS A 53 -20.11 -9.74 6.37
C LYS A 53 -19.41 -8.68 7.24
N PRO A 54 -18.87 -9.06 8.41
CA PRO A 54 -18.12 -8.14 9.25
C PRO A 54 -16.86 -7.64 8.55
N VAL A 55 -16.49 -6.39 8.81
CA VAL A 55 -15.30 -5.76 8.23
C VAL A 55 -14.36 -5.31 9.34
N LEU A 56 -13.10 -5.72 9.26
CA LEU A 56 -12.01 -5.24 10.11
C LEU A 56 -11.23 -4.17 9.34
N HIS A 57 -11.15 -2.98 9.93
CA HIS A 57 -10.23 -1.94 9.52
C HIS A 57 -9.06 -1.89 10.52
N ALA A 58 -7.84 -2.01 10.02
CA ALA A 58 -6.64 -2.01 10.83
C ALA A 58 -5.60 -1.03 10.27
N THR A 59 -5.01 -0.24 11.16
CA THR A 59 -3.80 0.54 10.89
C THR A 59 -2.64 -0.15 11.57
N LEU A 60 -1.65 -0.56 10.80
CA LEU A 60 -0.48 -1.28 11.28
C LEU A 60 0.78 -0.49 10.94
N THR A 61 1.73 -0.41 11.86
CA THR A 61 3.03 0.21 11.62
C THR A 61 4.15 -0.82 11.66
N ALA A 62 5.25 -0.52 10.97
CA ALA A 62 6.44 -1.36 10.96
C ALA A 62 7.71 -0.53 11.09
N ALA A 63 8.81 -1.18 11.46
CA ALA A 63 10.13 -0.55 11.45
C ALA A 63 10.65 -0.32 10.02
N ASP A 64 10.17 -1.08 9.04
CA ASP A 64 10.61 -1.06 7.65
C ASP A 64 9.44 -1.38 6.70
N ALA A 65 9.36 -0.70 5.56
CA ALA A 65 8.27 -0.85 4.59
C ALA A 65 8.19 -2.27 3.97
N SER A 66 9.31 -2.98 3.84
CA SER A 66 9.35 -4.35 3.34
C SER A 66 8.54 -5.33 4.20
N LEU A 67 8.42 -5.06 5.50
CA LEU A 67 7.62 -5.88 6.42
C LEU A 67 6.13 -5.73 6.13
N LEU A 68 5.67 -4.56 5.69
CA LEU A 68 4.28 -4.34 5.28
C LEU A 68 3.93 -5.23 4.07
N TRP A 69 4.81 -5.27 3.07
CA TRP A 69 4.65 -6.12 1.88
C TRP A 69 4.72 -7.61 2.22
N LEU A 70 5.62 -8.00 3.12
CA LEU A 70 5.70 -9.38 3.60
C LEU A 70 4.41 -9.81 4.31
N PHE A 71 3.81 -8.91 5.09
CA PHE A 71 2.54 -9.15 5.76
C PHE A 71 1.39 -9.28 4.75
N LEU A 72 1.29 -8.39 3.76
CA LEU A 72 0.28 -8.49 2.69
C LEU A 72 0.39 -9.83 1.95
N ARG A 73 1.61 -10.26 1.59
CA ARG A 73 1.82 -11.56 0.96
C ARG A 73 1.42 -12.73 1.86
N ARG A 74 1.60 -12.61 3.18
CA ARG A 74 1.12 -13.63 4.13
C ARG A 74 -0.40 -13.62 4.26
N LEU A 75 -1.05 -12.46 4.19
CA LEU A 75 -2.52 -12.36 4.21
C LEU A 75 -3.15 -13.10 3.04
N GLU A 76 -2.52 -13.13 1.86
CA GLU A 76 -3.01 -13.91 0.70
C GLU A 76 -3.12 -15.42 0.98
N SER A 77 -2.35 -15.95 1.94
CA SER A 77 -2.43 -17.35 2.37
C SER A 77 -3.47 -17.60 3.47
N GLY A 78 -4.06 -16.54 4.01
CA GLY A 78 -5.06 -16.66 5.06
C GLY A 78 -6.40 -17.17 4.53
N ILE A 79 -7.10 -17.91 5.39
CA ILE A 79 -8.39 -18.54 5.09
C ILE A 79 -9.48 -17.69 5.75
N ASP A 80 -10.71 -17.73 5.22
CA ASP A 80 -11.90 -17.11 5.82
C ASP A 80 -11.88 -15.57 5.90
N MET A 81 -11.18 -14.93 4.97
CA MET A 81 -11.18 -13.47 4.81
C MET A 81 -10.86 -13.04 3.39
N ALA A 82 -11.28 -11.82 3.02
CA ALA A 82 -10.98 -11.18 1.75
C ALA A 82 -10.44 -9.77 1.98
N VAL A 83 -9.36 -9.41 1.27
CA VAL A 83 -8.80 -8.06 1.31
C VAL A 83 -9.70 -7.13 0.48
N LEU A 84 -10.30 -6.14 1.13
CA LEU A 84 -11.12 -5.11 0.46
C LEU A 84 -10.28 -3.92 0.00
N GLY A 85 -9.21 -3.62 0.73
CA GLY A 85 -8.29 -2.55 0.40
C GLY A 85 -7.06 -2.58 1.29
N ALA A 86 -5.92 -2.26 0.70
CA ALA A 86 -4.63 -2.13 1.38
C ALA A 86 -3.93 -0.88 0.82
N ASP A 87 -3.63 0.05 1.71
CA ASP A 87 -2.99 1.31 1.38
C ASP A 87 -1.70 1.42 2.21
N VAL A 88 -0.57 1.43 1.51
CA VAL A 88 0.78 1.42 2.09
C VAL A 88 1.34 2.82 2.01
N ASP A 89 1.65 3.37 3.17
CA ASP A 89 2.27 4.66 3.36
C ASP A 89 3.74 4.44 3.73
N ASP A 90 4.63 4.75 2.79
CA ASP A 90 6.07 4.59 2.93
C ASP A 90 6.74 5.98 2.88
N PRO A 91 7.19 6.53 4.02
CA PRO A 91 7.75 7.87 4.09
C PRO A 91 9.03 8.03 3.26
N ASP A 92 9.75 6.93 2.97
CA ASP A 92 10.98 6.97 2.17
C ASP A 92 10.68 6.94 0.66
N SER A 93 9.53 6.41 0.24
CA SER A 93 9.08 6.44 -1.16
C SER A 93 8.68 7.84 -1.62
N GLU A 94 8.06 8.65 -0.74
CA GLU A 94 7.70 10.05 -1.08
C GLU A 94 8.94 10.95 -1.22
N ALA A 95 10.01 10.68 -0.47
CA ALA A 95 11.27 11.41 -0.56
C ALA A 95 12.01 11.19 -1.90
N GLN A 96 11.74 10.09 -2.61
CA GLN A 96 12.37 9.80 -3.90
C GLN A 96 11.67 10.46 -5.10
N CYS A 97 10.40 10.85 -4.97
CA CYS A 97 9.67 11.54 -6.06
C CYS A 97 10.10 13.01 -6.25
N GLY A 98 10.85 13.58 -5.29
CA GLY A 98 11.40 14.94 -5.35
C GLY A 98 12.81 15.06 -5.93
N SER A 99 13.47 13.95 -6.30
CA SER A 99 14.89 13.96 -6.68
C SER A 99 15.16 13.21 -7.99
N THR A 100 14.73 13.80 -9.11
CA THR A 100 15.55 14.04 -10.31
C THR A 100 14.67 14.34 -11.53
N ALA A 101 14.35 15.60 -11.72
CA ALA A 101 14.10 16.15 -13.05
C ALA A 101 15.07 17.31 -13.23
N ALA A 102 16.35 16.98 -13.45
CA ALA A 102 17.31 17.97 -13.93
C ALA A 102 16.80 18.55 -15.26
N PRO A 103 16.83 19.88 -15.45
CA PRO A 103 16.45 20.49 -16.72
C PRO A 103 17.51 20.06 -17.74
N ARG A 104 17.11 19.28 -18.73
CA ARG A 104 18.00 18.95 -19.85
C ARG A 104 18.19 20.22 -20.67
N ALA A 105 19.19 21.01 -20.29
CA ALA A 105 19.64 22.18 -21.03
C ALA A 105 20.11 21.73 -22.42
N ALA A 106 19.69 22.52 -23.41
CA ALA A 106 19.80 22.29 -24.84
C ALA A 106 21.24 22.24 -25.39
N THR A 107 21.38 21.63 -26.58
CA THR A 107 21.93 22.22 -27.83
C THR A 107 22.36 21.12 -28.81
N PRO A 108 22.62 21.39 -30.11
CA PRO A 108 22.14 22.46 -30.99
C PRO A 108 21.43 21.90 -32.26
N GLN A 109 20.68 22.75 -32.95
CA GLN A 109 20.10 22.47 -34.27
C GLN A 109 21.21 22.13 -35.30
N VAL A 110 21.09 20.98 -35.95
CA VAL A 110 21.78 20.70 -37.21
C VAL A 110 20.98 21.35 -38.32
N SER A 111 21.52 22.44 -38.87
CA SER A 111 21.13 22.94 -40.18
C SER A 111 21.69 22.00 -41.24
N SER A 112 20.82 21.32 -41.99
CA SER A 112 21.15 20.80 -43.31
C SER A 112 20.34 21.58 -44.33
N ASP A 113 20.97 22.65 -44.82
CA ASP A 113 20.67 23.25 -46.11
C ASP A 113 21.51 22.48 -47.15
N ALA A 114 20.85 21.83 -48.11
CA ALA A 114 21.30 21.63 -49.50
C ALA A 114 20.48 20.53 -50.20
N GLY A 115 19.83 20.88 -51.31
CA GLY A 115 19.27 19.93 -52.29
C GLY A 115 17.88 20.31 -52.79
N LEU A 116 17.70 21.44 -53.47
CA LEU A 116 17.66 21.50 -54.94
C LEU A 116 16.78 20.40 -55.60
N ALA A 117 15.54 20.75 -56.00
CA ALA A 117 14.96 20.39 -57.31
C ALA A 117 13.49 20.84 -57.45
N LEU A 118 13.28 21.90 -58.25
CA LEU A 118 12.17 22.19 -59.19
C LEU A 118 12.69 23.39 -60.02
N PRO A 119 12.42 23.56 -61.32
CA PRO A 119 11.24 23.16 -62.12
C PRO A 119 11.65 22.37 -63.40
N ALA A 120 10.75 21.83 -64.23
CA ALA A 120 9.73 22.47 -65.07
C ALA A 120 8.70 21.46 -65.60
#